data_AF-A0A2W6V7L1-F1
#
_entry.id   AF-A0A2W6V7L1-F1
#
_cell.length_a   1.000
_cell.length_b   1.000
_cell.length_c   1.000
_cell.angle_alpha   90.00
_cell.angle_beta   90.00
_cell.angle_gamma   90.00
#
_symmetry.space_group_name_H-M   'P 1'
#
loop_
_entity.id
_entity.type
_entity.pdbx_description
1 polymer ?
#
loop_
_entity_poly.entity_id
_entity_poly.type
_entity_poly.pdbx_seq_one_letter_code
_entity_poly.pdbx_strand_id
1 'polypeptide(L)'
;MRLAPERMSPNWRRLEVASHRFEHPIANGIAAALAEHREVDHDTARCIAHALGRALGRESALAEFGRTGESTYLDLREEYLRLYTDEDATAEVKELIDWFGTYLIDKMGTGSGRTYQNEHLPPKLDRLLVRTTLTTSGRPVTVHVPASLDAAGMEQLIVRLEECDEFFGPAFRAFLALPDVNAAAADLLDSFQENYVGSFNSIDDAVYALSPLEDWEIELGNWADDHSLPADAVHLNIDYVIERTRDVYDFVEEGGMLYAFNK
;
A
#
# COMPACT_ATOMS: atom_id res chain seq x y z
N MET A 1 11.61 -26.00 35.42
CA MET A 1 10.67 -25.58 34.36
C MET A 1 11.49 -25.45 33.08
N ARG A 2 11.40 -26.40 32.15
CA ARG A 2 12.18 -26.34 30.88
C ARG A 2 11.39 -25.48 29.90
N LEU A 3 11.93 -24.32 29.55
CA LEU A 3 11.48 -23.54 28.39
C LEU A 3 11.57 -24.47 27.17
N ALA A 4 10.44 -24.65 26.48
CA ALA A 4 10.46 -25.32 25.19
C ALA A 4 11.28 -24.44 24.23
N PRO A 5 12.24 -24.98 23.48
CA PRO A 5 12.98 -24.19 22.52
C PRO A 5 12.00 -23.57 21.51
N GLU A 6 12.23 -22.30 21.18
CA GLU A 6 11.63 -21.68 19.99
C GLU A 6 11.84 -22.64 18.83
N ARG A 7 10.75 -23.19 18.29
CA ARG A 7 10.86 -24.06 17.13
C ARG A 7 11.23 -23.17 15.96
N MET A 8 12.40 -23.39 15.38
CA MET A 8 12.84 -22.68 14.18
C MET A 8 11.93 -22.98 12.97
N SER A 9 11.28 -24.14 12.93
CA SER A 9 10.38 -24.53 11.84
C SER A 9 8.92 -24.68 12.29
N PRO A 10 7.95 -24.20 11.48
CA PRO A 10 6.52 -24.38 11.74
C PRO A 10 6.12 -25.85 11.89
N ASN A 11 5.12 -26.13 12.73
CA ASN A 11 4.55 -27.48 12.85
C ASN A 11 3.32 -27.64 11.95
N TRP A 12 3.56 -27.95 10.68
CA TRP A 12 2.54 -28.10 9.64
C TRP A 12 1.44 -29.10 9.99
N ARG A 13 1.79 -30.25 10.61
CA ARG A 13 0.82 -31.26 11.03
C ARG A 13 -0.18 -30.73 12.05
N ARG A 14 0.23 -29.83 12.94
CA ARG A 14 -0.69 -29.23 13.93
C ARG A 14 -1.63 -28.22 13.30
N LEU A 15 -1.14 -27.48 12.31
CA LEU A 15 -1.95 -26.59 11.50
C LEU A 15 -3.01 -27.40 10.75
N GLU A 16 -2.61 -28.44 10.01
CA GLU A 16 -3.53 -29.28 9.23
C GLU A 16 -4.69 -29.83 10.08
N VAL A 17 -4.39 -30.41 11.25
CA VAL A 17 -5.41 -30.91 12.19
C VAL A 17 -6.33 -29.79 12.67
N ALA A 18 -5.81 -28.58 12.87
CA ALA A 18 -6.61 -27.44 13.29
C ALA A 18 -7.45 -26.87 12.16
N SER A 19 -6.91 -26.79 10.94
CA SER A 19 -7.62 -26.36 9.74
C SER A 19 -8.85 -27.24 9.50
N HIS A 20 -8.74 -28.57 9.65
CA HIS A 20 -9.92 -29.46 9.57
C HIS A 20 -11.01 -29.14 10.59
N ARG A 21 -10.64 -28.70 11.80
CA ARG A 21 -11.62 -28.32 12.82
C ARG A 21 -12.38 -27.05 12.44
N PHE A 22 -11.73 -26.12 11.76
CA PHE A 22 -12.30 -24.83 11.35
C PHE A 22 -12.67 -24.78 9.86
N GLU A 23 -12.59 -25.90 9.15
CA GLU A 23 -12.78 -25.97 7.69
C GLU A 23 -14.13 -25.39 7.28
N HIS A 24 -15.20 -25.82 7.95
CA HIS A 24 -16.56 -25.38 7.64
C HIS A 24 -16.80 -23.88 7.91
N PRO A 25 -16.49 -23.33 9.11
CA PRO A 25 -16.67 -21.89 9.34
C PRO A 25 -15.77 -21.03 8.46
N ILE A 26 -14.53 -21.45 8.18
CA ILE A 26 -13.62 -20.71 7.29
C ILE A 26 -14.16 -20.69 5.85
N ALA A 27 -14.53 -21.85 5.30
CA ALA A 27 -15.02 -21.95 3.94
C ALA A 27 -16.32 -21.16 3.74
N ASN A 28 -17.25 -21.21 4.70
CA ASN A 28 -18.49 -20.44 4.63
C ASN A 28 -18.23 -18.93 4.70
N GLY A 29 -17.31 -18.49 5.57
CA GLY A 29 -16.94 -17.09 5.70
C GLY A 29 -16.31 -16.52 4.43
N ILE A 30 -15.38 -17.27 3.82
CA ILE A 30 -14.76 -16.90 2.53
C ILE A 30 -15.79 -16.87 1.40
N ALA A 31 -16.68 -17.86 1.33
CA ALA A 31 -17.73 -17.90 0.30
C ALA A 31 -18.69 -16.70 0.43
N ALA A 32 -19.05 -16.30 1.65
CA ALA A 32 -19.87 -15.12 1.90
C ALA A 32 -19.14 -13.83 1.51
N ALA A 33 -17.85 -13.70 1.89
CA ALA A 33 -17.01 -12.57 1.54
C ALA A 33 -16.91 -12.38 0.01
N LEU A 34 -16.69 -13.47 -0.72
CA LEU A 34 -16.66 -13.48 -2.18
C LEU A 34 -18.02 -13.08 -2.80
N ALA A 35 -19.13 -13.61 -2.28
CA ALA A 35 -20.47 -13.34 -2.79
C ALA A 35 -20.92 -11.88 -2.56
N GLU A 36 -20.45 -11.27 -1.46
CA GLU A 36 -20.79 -9.90 -1.06
C GLU A 36 -19.74 -8.87 -1.48
N HIS A 37 -18.67 -9.28 -2.18
CA HIS A 37 -17.56 -8.42 -2.59
C HIS A 37 -16.96 -7.61 -1.43
N ARG A 38 -16.71 -8.29 -0.31
CA ARG A 38 -16.15 -7.70 0.90
C ARG A 38 -15.06 -8.58 1.50
N GLU A 39 -14.39 -8.05 2.51
CA GLU A 39 -13.47 -8.83 3.33
C GLU A 39 -14.18 -9.85 4.24
N VAL A 40 -13.42 -10.84 4.69
CA VAL A 40 -13.88 -11.80 5.70
C VAL A 40 -14.22 -11.08 7.00
N ASP A 41 -15.24 -11.58 7.71
CA ASP A 41 -15.62 -10.98 8.99
C ASP A 41 -14.65 -11.34 10.13
N HIS A 42 -14.84 -10.69 11.28
CA HIS A 42 -13.97 -10.86 12.44
C HIS A 42 -13.93 -12.31 12.94
N ASP A 43 -15.05 -13.03 12.93
CA ASP A 43 -15.13 -14.41 13.41
C ASP A 43 -14.41 -15.38 12.47
N THR A 44 -14.56 -15.18 11.16
CA THR A 44 -13.82 -15.92 10.14
C THR A 44 -12.32 -15.67 10.27
N ALA A 45 -11.90 -14.40 10.42
CA ALA A 45 -10.50 -14.04 10.65
C ALA A 45 -9.93 -14.69 11.91
N ARG A 46 -10.70 -14.78 13.00
CA ARG A 46 -10.29 -15.49 14.22
C ARG A 46 -10.14 -17.00 14.00
N CYS A 47 -11.04 -17.63 13.25
CA CYS A 47 -10.91 -19.05 12.90
C CYS A 47 -9.64 -19.32 12.08
N ILE A 48 -9.36 -18.46 11.09
CA ILE A 48 -8.14 -18.54 10.29
C ILE A 48 -6.89 -18.40 11.18
N ALA A 49 -6.80 -17.33 11.97
CA ALA A 49 -5.66 -17.11 12.88
C ALA A 49 -5.48 -18.26 13.88
N HIS A 50 -6.59 -18.83 14.38
CA HIS A 50 -6.54 -19.97 15.28
C HIS A 50 -5.93 -21.21 14.61
N ALA A 51 -6.26 -21.48 13.35
CA ALA A 51 -5.67 -22.59 12.60
C ALA A 51 -4.17 -22.35 12.36
N LEU A 52 -3.82 -21.16 11.85
CA LEU A 52 -2.43 -20.77 11.55
C LEU A 52 -1.53 -20.81 12.80
N GLY A 53 -1.99 -20.23 13.92
CA GLY A 53 -1.22 -20.17 15.16
C GLY A 53 -0.82 -21.54 15.72
N ARG A 54 -1.52 -22.63 15.35
CA ARG A 54 -1.14 -23.99 15.78
C ARG A 54 0.18 -24.46 15.20
N ALA A 55 0.62 -23.90 14.07
CA ALA A 55 1.94 -24.14 13.53
C ALA A 55 3.04 -23.56 14.45
N LEU A 56 2.80 -22.41 15.07
CA LEU A 56 3.80 -21.63 15.81
C LEU A 56 3.80 -21.92 17.31
N GLY A 57 2.64 -22.18 17.92
CA GLY A 57 2.55 -22.47 19.34
C GLY A 57 1.26 -21.99 19.97
N ARG A 58 1.09 -22.22 21.28
CA ARG A 58 -0.08 -21.71 22.02
C ARG A 58 0.08 -20.25 22.45
N GLU A 59 1.34 -19.82 22.58
CA GLU A 59 1.74 -18.48 23.01
C GLU A 59 2.01 -17.56 21.83
N SER A 60 1.70 -17.99 20.61
CA SER A 60 1.87 -17.17 19.40
C SER A 60 0.77 -16.11 19.34
N ALA A 61 1.07 -14.94 18.78
CA ALA A 61 0.13 -13.85 18.55
C ALA A 61 -1.08 -14.29 17.71
N LEU A 62 -0.88 -15.13 16.69
CA LEU A 62 -1.97 -15.74 15.90
C LEU A 62 -2.86 -16.64 16.77
N ALA A 63 -2.27 -17.45 17.66
CA ALA A 63 -3.01 -18.31 18.56
C ALA A 63 -3.73 -17.53 19.68
N GLU A 64 -3.21 -16.38 20.08
CA GLU A 64 -3.86 -15.44 20.98
C GLU A 64 -5.03 -14.74 20.29
N PHE A 65 -4.82 -14.14 19.12
CA PHE A 65 -5.88 -13.50 18.34
C PHE A 65 -7.01 -14.48 18.01
N GLY A 66 -6.68 -15.72 17.61
CA GLY A 66 -7.68 -16.76 17.40
C GLY A 66 -8.50 -17.14 18.65
N ARG A 67 -8.07 -16.75 19.86
CA ARG A 67 -8.81 -16.92 21.12
C ARG A 67 -9.52 -15.65 21.54
N THR A 68 -8.87 -14.49 21.49
CA THR A 68 -9.34 -13.22 22.07
C THR A 68 -9.97 -12.30 21.03
N GLY A 69 -9.50 -12.34 19.79
CA GLY A 69 -9.78 -11.34 18.76
C GLY A 69 -8.91 -10.08 18.87
N GLU A 70 -7.95 -10.06 19.80
CA GLU A 70 -7.09 -8.92 20.12
C GLU A 70 -5.62 -9.26 19.87
N SER A 71 -4.92 -8.40 19.14
CA SER A 71 -3.46 -8.38 18.97
C SER A 71 -3.06 -7.13 18.17
N THR A 72 -1.76 -6.85 18.06
CA THR A 72 -1.27 -5.77 17.19
C THR A 72 -1.05 -6.28 15.76
N TYR A 73 -1.17 -5.38 14.78
CA TYR A 73 -0.91 -5.73 13.38
C TYR A 73 0.52 -6.25 13.17
N LEU A 74 1.50 -5.65 13.83
CA LEU A 74 2.91 -6.01 13.68
C LEU A 74 3.19 -7.43 14.19
N ASP A 75 2.69 -7.78 15.37
CA ASP A 75 2.91 -9.12 15.95
C ASP A 75 2.26 -10.21 15.07
N LEU A 76 1.05 -9.95 14.57
CA LEU A 76 0.36 -10.89 13.68
C LEU A 76 1.07 -11.01 12.32
N ARG A 77 1.55 -9.89 11.78
CA ARG A 77 2.25 -9.81 10.50
C ARG A 77 3.54 -10.61 10.51
N GLU A 78 4.35 -10.45 11.53
CA GLU A 78 5.58 -11.21 11.67
C GLU A 78 5.30 -12.72 11.66
N GLU A 79 4.31 -13.15 12.43
CA GLU A 79 3.96 -14.57 12.53
C GLU A 79 3.36 -15.16 11.25
N TYR A 80 2.42 -14.48 10.60
CA TYR A 80 1.82 -15.03 9.37
C TYR A 80 2.82 -14.97 8.21
N LEU A 81 3.71 -13.97 8.13
CA LEU A 81 4.70 -13.90 7.06
C LEU A 81 5.75 -15.00 7.19
N ARG A 82 6.12 -15.37 8.41
CA ARG A 82 6.97 -16.53 8.67
C ARG A 82 6.37 -17.82 8.12
N LEU A 83 5.04 -17.97 8.15
CA LEU A 83 4.35 -19.10 7.52
C LEU A 83 4.23 -18.92 6.01
N TYR A 84 4.05 -17.70 5.52
CA TYR A 84 3.82 -17.40 4.10
C TYR A 84 5.06 -17.61 3.23
N THR A 85 6.25 -17.28 3.76
CA THR A 85 7.53 -17.35 3.04
C THR A 85 8.23 -18.71 3.19
N ASP A 86 7.74 -19.60 4.05
CA ASP A 86 8.28 -20.94 4.24
C ASP A 86 8.04 -21.81 2.98
N GLU A 87 9.05 -22.59 2.58
CA GLU A 87 9.00 -23.43 1.38
C GLU A 87 7.97 -24.57 1.48
N ASP A 88 7.69 -25.03 2.71
CA ASP A 88 6.74 -26.12 2.97
C ASP A 88 5.28 -25.62 3.06
N ALA A 89 5.05 -24.31 2.94
CA ALA A 89 3.71 -23.73 3.02
C ALA A 89 2.87 -24.09 1.79
N THR A 90 1.75 -24.78 2.01
CA THR A 90 0.84 -25.19 0.93
C THR A 90 0.07 -23.99 0.35
N ALA A 91 -0.52 -24.17 -0.84
CA ALA A 91 -1.33 -23.15 -1.49
C ALA A 91 -2.54 -22.75 -0.62
N GLU A 92 -3.17 -23.73 0.05
CA GLU A 92 -4.30 -23.47 0.95
C GLU A 92 -3.86 -22.62 2.15
N VAL A 93 -2.70 -22.88 2.74
CA VAL A 93 -2.18 -22.05 3.83
C VAL A 93 -1.93 -20.61 3.36
N LYS A 94 -1.33 -20.44 2.18
CA LYS A 94 -1.08 -19.11 1.61
C LYS A 94 -2.37 -18.37 1.34
N GLU A 95 -3.40 -19.05 0.83
CA GLU A 95 -4.73 -18.46 0.64
C GLU A 95 -5.38 -18.04 1.97
N LEU A 96 -5.28 -18.84 3.02
CA LEU A 96 -5.76 -18.44 4.35
C LEU A 96 -5.03 -17.20 4.87
N ILE A 97 -3.72 -17.12 4.66
CA ILE A 97 -2.91 -15.96 5.02
C ILE A 97 -3.28 -14.74 4.18
N ASP A 98 -3.57 -14.90 2.88
CA ASP A 98 -4.05 -13.83 2.01
C ASP A 98 -5.33 -13.20 2.56
N TRP A 99 -6.34 -14.02 2.87
CA TRP A 99 -7.59 -13.53 3.47
C TRP A 99 -7.37 -12.86 4.83
N PHE A 100 -6.56 -13.47 5.69
CA PHE A 100 -6.32 -12.95 7.03
C PHE A 100 -5.55 -11.62 7.02
N GLY A 101 -4.46 -11.54 6.25
CA GLY A 101 -3.66 -10.34 6.14
C GLY A 101 -4.43 -9.18 5.51
N THR A 102 -5.27 -9.46 4.52
CA THR A 102 -6.15 -8.46 3.88
C THR A 102 -7.15 -7.88 4.88
N TYR A 103 -7.83 -8.74 5.63
CA TYR A 103 -8.72 -8.31 6.71
C TYR A 103 -7.99 -7.44 7.76
N LEU A 104 -6.75 -7.75 8.11
CA LEU A 104 -5.98 -6.94 9.07
C LEU A 104 -5.64 -5.56 8.51
N ILE A 105 -5.28 -5.48 7.23
CA ILE A 105 -4.94 -4.21 6.56
C ILE A 105 -6.16 -3.30 6.50
N ASP A 106 -7.32 -3.86 6.12
CA ASP A 106 -8.60 -3.15 6.08
C ASP A 106 -9.00 -2.64 7.46
N LYS A 107 -9.05 -3.53 8.46
CA LYS A 107 -9.44 -3.18 9.84
C LYS A 107 -8.56 -2.10 10.47
N MET A 108 -7.27 -2.08 10.12
CA MET A 108 -6.30 -1.16 10.72
C MET A 108 -6.13 0.14 9.91
N GLY A 109 -6.74 0.25 8.73
CA GLY A 109 -6.61 1.41 7.85
C GLY A 109 -5.16 1.65 7.38
N THR A 110 -4.38 0.59 7.23
CA THR A 110 -2.95 0.66 6.84
C THR A 110 -2.73 0.50 5.34
N GLY A 111 -3.78 0.15 4.58
CA GLY A 111 -3.72 0.08 3.12
C GLY A 111 -3.52 1.46 2.48
N SER A 112 -3.01 1.48 1.26
CA SER A 112 -2.75 2.72 0.51
C SER A 112 -4.01 3.47 0.03
N GLY A 113 -5.20 2.92 0.26
CA GLY A 113 -6.48 3.57 -0.05
C GLY A 113 -6.92 3.50 -1.52
N ARG A 114 -6.05 3.09 -2.46
CA ARG A 114 -6.44 2.69 -3.81
C ARG A 114 -6.85 1.21 -3.76
N THR A 115 -8.15 0.98 -3.69
CA THR A 115 -8.81 -0.33 -3.69
C THR A 115 -8.28 -1.22 -4.81
N TYR A 116 -7.88 -2.43 -4.43
CA TYR A 116 -7.59 -3.63 -5.22
C TYR A 116 -7.84 -3.51 -6.72
N GLN A 117 -6.79 -3.60 -7.55
CA GLN A 117 -6.89 -3.72 -9.02
C GLN A 117 -7.61 -5.00 -9.50
N ASN A 118 -8.27 -5.76 -8.63
CA ASN A 118 -9.12 -6.89 -8.97
C ASN A 118 -10.24 -7.05 -7.93
N GLU A 119 -11.29 -6.23 -8.04
CA GLU A 119 -12.49 -6.20 -7.16
C GLU A 119 -13.26 -7.54 -7.06
N HIS A 120 -12.84 -8.57 -7.81
CA HIS A 120 -13.51 -9.86 -7.94
C HIS A 120 -12.60 -11.09 -7.82
N LEU A 121 -11.29 -10.91 -7.61
CA LEU A 121 -10.38 -12.03 -7.39
C LEU A 121 -10.15 -12.24 -5.89
N PRO A 122 -9.84 -13.48 -5.46
CA PRO A 122 -9.34 -13.72 -4.13
C PRO A 122 -8.16 -12.78 -3.82
N PRO A 123 -8.06 -12.26 -2.60
CA PRO A 123 -6.98 -11.36 -2.24
C PRO A 123 -5.63 -12.05 -2.36
N LYS A 124 -4.59 -11.24 -2.59
CA LYS A 124 -3.20 -11.69 -2.66
C LYS A 124 -2.29 -10.67 -2.02
N LEU A 125 -1.57 -11.04 -0.95
CA LEU A 125 -0.76 -10.10 -0.17
C LEU A 125 0.34 -9.40 -0.99
N ASP A 126 0.86 -10.05 -2.02
CA ASP A 126 1.87 -9.48 -2.93
C ASP A 126 1.35 -8.28 -3.74
N ARG A 127 0.04 -8.18 -3.91
CA ARG A 127 -0.64 -7.09 -4.62
C ARG A 127 -1.15 -5.98 -3.69
N LEU A 128 -1.04 -6.18 -2.37
CA LEU A 128 -1.55 -5.22 -1.39
C LEU A 128 -0.43 -4.32 -0.90
N LEU A 129 -0.57 -3.03 -1.17
CA LEU A 129 0.37 -2.05 -0.69
C LEU A 129 -0.04 -1.53 0.68
N VAL A 130 0.88 -1.65 1.63
CA VAL A 130 0.75 -1.19 3.01
C VAL A 130 1.62 0.04 3.21
N ARG A 131 1.01 1.11 3.69
CA ARG A 131 1.72 2.35 4.04
C ARG A 131 2.61 2.09 5.24
N THR A 132 3.91 2.29 5.06
CA THR A 132 4.95 2.02 6.05
C THR A 132 5.87 3.22 6.17
N THR A 133 6.16 3.64 7.41
CA THR A 133 7.18 4.66 7.65
C THR A 133 8.50 3.99 7.95
N LEU A 134 9.48 4.18 7.07
CA LEU A 134 10.85 3.70 7.23
C LEU A 134 11.74 4.84 7.69
N THR A 135 12.85 4.52 8.33
CA THR A 135 13.92 5.49 8.59
C THR A 135 15.06 5.22 7.61
N THR A 136 15.28 6.14 6.68
CA THR A 136 16.38 6.09 5.70
C THR A 136 17.27 7.31 5.89
N SER A 137 18.59 7.12 5.97
CA SER A 137 19.57 8.22 6.14
C SER A 137 19.26 9.13 7.35
N GLY A 138 18.67 8.56 8.40
CA GLY A 138 18.29 9.26 9.63
C GLY A 138 17.01 10.10 9.54
N ARG A 139 16.20 9.95 8.48
CA ARG A 139 14.92 10.65 8.29
C ARG A 139 13.77 9.68 8.10
N PRO A 140 12.57 10.01 8.61
CA PRO A 140 11.38 9.23 8.32
C PRO A 140 10.94 9.45 6.87
N VAL A 141 10.70 8.36 6.14
CA VAL A 141 10.15 8.37 4.78
C VAL A 141 8.92 7.47 4.77
N THR A 142 7.81 7.98 4.23
CA THR A 142 6.60 7.19 4.03
C THR A 142 6.67 6.51 2.68
N VAL A 143 6.54 5.19 2.69
CA VAL A 143 6.57 4.34 1.50
C VAL A 143 5.39 3.39 1.49
N HIS A 144 5.13 2.79 0.33
CA HIS A 144 4.14 1.74 0.19
C HIS A 144 4.84 0.44 -0.22
N VAL A 145 4.64 -0.63 0.56
CA VAL A 145 5.33 -1.92 0.36
C VAL A 145 4.31 -3.06 0.27
N PRO A 146 4.62 -4.14 -0.44
CA PRO A 146 3.75 -5.31 -0.48
C PRO A 146 3.51 -5.87 0.92
N ALA A 147 2.28 -6.26 1.21
CA ALA A 147 1.91 -6.86 2.49
C ALA A 147 2.68 -8.16 2.75
N SER A 148 3.14 -8.83 1.70
CA SER A 148 3.97 -10.03 1.72
C SER A 148 5.45 -9.78 2.06
N LEU A 149 5.92 -8.54 2.14
CA LEU A 149 7.34 -8.22 2.36
C LEU A 149 7.77 -8.53 3.81
N ASP A 150 8.59 -9.55 4.03
CA ASP A 150 9.05 -9.92 5.36
C ASP A 150 10.11 -8.95 5.93
N ALA A 151 10.56 -9.22 7.16
CA ALA A 151 11.54 -8.37 7.84
C ALA A 151 12.89 -8.32 7.10
N ALA A 152 13.37 -9.46 6.58
CA ALA A 152 14.63 -9.52 5.83
C ALA A 152 14.55 -8.72 4.53
N GLY A 153 13.43 -8.81 3.81
CA GLY A 153 13.14 -8.00 2.63
C GLY A 153 13.02 -6.51 2.97
N MET A 154 12.46 -6.16 4.13
CA MET A 154 12.39 -4.78 4.60
C MET A 154 13.78 -4.19 4.88
N GLU A 155 14.68 -4.95 5.51
CA GLU A 155 16.06 -4.51 5.75
C GLU A 155 16.82 -4.26 4.44
N GLN A 156 16.69 -5.15 3.46
CA GLN A 156 17.28 -4.98 2.12
C GLN A 156 16.69 -3.76 1.41
N LEU A 157 15.38 -3.54 1.55
CA LEU A 157 14.70 -2.39 0.98
C LEU A 157 15.25 -1.08 1.57
N ILE A 158 15.43 -0.99 2.89
CA ILE A 158 15.98 0.21 3.54
C ILE A 158 17.34 0.56 2.92
N VAL A 159 18.25 -0.40 2.82
CA VAL A 159 19.59 -0.18 2.23
C VAL A 159 19.48 0.34 0.79
N ARG A 160 18.63 -0.30 -0.04
CA ARG A 160 18.41 0.12 -1.43
C ARG A 160 17.85 1.55 -1.53
N LEU A 161 16.89 1.90 -0.66
CA LEU A 161 16.29 3.23 -0.67
C LEU A 161 17.27 4.31 -0.20
N GLU A 162 18.16 3.99 0.75
CA GLU A 162 19.23 4.91 1.16
C GLU A 162 20.19 5.21 0.01
N GLU A 163 20.59 4.19 -0.76
CA GLU A 163 21.41 4.37 -1.96
C GLU A 163 20.70 5.25 -3.00
N CYS A 164 19.41 4.98 -3.29
CA CYS A 164 18.66 5.78 -4.26
C CYS A 164 18.43 7.22 -3.80
N ASP A 165 18.13 7.47 -2.52
CA ASP A 165 17.90 8.82 -2.00
C ASP A 165 19.17 9.69 -2.13
N GLU A 166 20.35 9.11 -1.99
CA GLU A 166 21.63 9.81 -2.19
C GLU A 166 21.76 10.39 -3.61
N PHE A 167 21.23 9.69 -4.62
CA PHE A 167 21.33 10.11 -6.02
C PHE A 167 20.18 11.00 -6.50
N PHE A 168 18.94 10.70 -6.09
CA PHE A 168 17.73 11.35 -6.65
C PHE A 168 17.06 12.34 -5.70
N GLY A 169 17.39 12.28 -4.41
CA GLY A 169 17.01 13.28 -3.42
C GLY A 169 15.49 13.44 -3.24
N PRO A 170 14.99 14.67 -3.00
CA PRO A 170 13.61 14.89 -2.58
C PRO A 170 12.55 14.46 -3.60
N ALA A 171 12.82 14.57 -4.91
CA ALA A 171 11.88 14.13 -5.94
C ALA A 171 11.57 12.63 -5.83
N PHE A 172 12.59 11.82 -5.54
CA PHE A 172 12.40 10.39 -5.35
C PHE A 172 11.62 10.06 -4.08
N ARG A 173 11.86 10.76 -2.98
CA ARG A 173 11.05 10.59 -1.75
C ARG A 173 9.59 10.98 -1.95
N ALA A 174 9.35 12.05 -2.70
CA ALA A 174 8.00 12.47 -3.08
C ALA A 174 7.30 11.37 -3.91
N PHE A 175 8.02 10.74 -4.86
CA PHE A 175 7.51 9.62 -5.64
C PHE A 175 7.15 8.41 -4.76
N LEU A 176 7.99 8.03 -3.80
CA LEU A 176 7.73 6.90 -2.90
C LEU A 176 6.50 7.08 -2.00
N ALA A 177 6.10 8.33 -1.75
CA ALA A 177 4.94 8.66 -0.94
C ALA A 177 3.62 8.44 -1.69
N LEU A 178 3.65 8.24 -3.02
CA LEU A 178 2.44 7.96 -3.80
C LEU A 178 1.82 6.60 -3.43
N PRO A 179 0.48 6.52 -3.33
CA PRO A 179 -0.23 5.34 -2.79
C PRO A 179 -0.17 4.09 -3.69
N ASP A 180 0.14 4.24 -4.97
CA ASP A 180 0.26 3.19 -5.97
C ASP A 180 1.71 2.81 -6.28
N VAL A 181 2.68 3.54 -5.75
CA VAL A 181 4.10 3.24 -5.94
C VAL A 181 4.53 2.12 -5.01
N ASN A 182 4.86 0.97 -5.59
CA ASN A 182 5.47 -0.14 -4.86
C ASN A 182 6.96 0.13 -4.63
N ALA A 183 7.33 0.56 -3.43
CA ALA A 183 8.72 0.83 -3.06
C ALA A 183 9.63 -0.41 -3.09
N ALA A 184 9.07 -1.63 -3.08
CA ALA A 184 9.84 -2.87 -3.20
C ALA A 184 9.97 -3.38 -4.64
N ALA A 185 9.39 -2.68 -5.63
CA ALA A 185 9.44 -3.09 -7.03
C ALA A 185 10.89 -3.14 -7.55
N ALA A 186 11.16 -4.05 -8.48
CA ALA A 186 12.50 -4.21 -9.07
C ALA A 186 12.83 -3.09 -10.06
N ASP A 187 11.80 -2.61 -10.76
CA ASP A 187 11.77 -1.53 -11.75
C ASP A 187 11.39 -0.18 -11.14
N LEU A 188 11.51 -0.03 -9.83
CA LEU A 188 11.15 1.20 -9.11
C LEU A 188 11.84 2.44 -9.69
N LEU A 189 13.12 2.31 -10.04
CA LEU A 189 13.90 3.43 -10.54
C LEU A 189 13.48 3.83 -11.96
N ASP A 190 13.24 2.85 -12.83
CA ASP A 190 12.75 3.09 -14.19
C ASP A 190 11.37 3.75 -14.12
N SER A 191 10.49 3.23 -13.24
CA SER A 191 9.16 3.83 -12.97
C SER A 191 9.26 5.28 -12.50
N PHE A 192 10.20 5.60 -11.61
CA PHE A 192 10.43 6.99 -11.19
C PHE A 192 10.85 7.87 -12.37
N GLN A 193 11.81 7.43 -13.17
CA GLN A 193 12.34 8.21 -14.28
C GLN A 193 11.31 8.45 -15.39
N GLU A 194 10.46 7.46 -15.67
CA GLU A 194 9.40 7.56 -16.67
C GLU A 194 8.22 8.45 -16.23
N ASN A 195 7.91 8.44 -14.93
CA ASN A 195 6.77 9.18 -14.41
C ASN A 195 7.12 10.57 -13.90
N TYR A 196 8.39 10.87 -13.58
CA TYR A 196 8.78 12.18 -13.09
C TYR A 196 8.66 13.25 -14.19
N VAL A 197 7.87 14.29 -13.91
CA VAL A 197 7.61 15.39 -14.86
C VAL A 197 8.46 16.60 -14.53
N GLY A 198 8.51 17.00 -13.26
CA GLY A 198 9.21 18.20 -12.83
C GLY A 198 8.94 18.61 -11.39
N SER A 199 9.54 19.73 -11.01
CA SER A 199 9.43 20.32 -9.67
C SER A 199 9.12 21.81 -9.77
N PHE A 200 8.22 22.28 -8.92
CA PHE A 200 7.62 23.62 -8.97
C PHE A 200 7.56 24.21 -7.56
N ASN A 201 7.50 25.54 -7.42
CA ASN A 201 7.39 26.16 -6.09
C ASN A 201 5.96 26.13 -5.55
N SER A 202 4.96 26.01 -6.44
CA SER A 202 3.54 26.04 -6.10
C SER A 202 2.72 25.26 -7.13
N ILE A 203 1.45 25.02 -6.79
CA ILE A 203 0.49 24.43 -7.73
C ILE A 203 0.21 25.37 -8.91
N ASP A 204 0.23 26.68 -8.69
CA ASP A 204 0.01 27.67 -9.75
C ASP A 204 1.13 27.63 -10.78
N ASP A 205 2.39 27.56 -10.32
CA ASP A 205 3.57 27.40 -11.19
C ASP A 205 3.46 26.09 -12.02
N ALA A 206 3.02 25.01 -11.37
CA ALA A 206 2.86 23.72 -12.03
C ALA A 206 1.75 23.74 -13.08
N VAL A 207 0.60 24.35 -12.77
CA VAL A 207 -0.52 24.47 -13.69
C VAL A 207 -0.15 25.34 -14.89
N TYR A 208 0.54 26.47 -14.66
CA TYR A 208 1.00 27.31 -15.75
C TYR A 208 1.96 26.55 -16.69
N ALA A 209 2.84 25.71 -16.14
CA ALA A 209 3.81 24.95 -16.92
C ALA A 209 3.26 23.68 -17.60
N LEU A 210 2.28 23.01 -16.98
CA LEU A 210 1.80 21.69 -17.39
C LEU A 210 0.45 21.71 -18.11
N SER A 211 -0.23 22.84 -18.12
CA SER A 211 -1.53 23.01 -18.77
C SER A 211 -1.45 24.05 -19.88
N PRO A 212 -2.40 24.07 -20.83
CA PRO A 212 -2.46 25.09 -21.87
C PRO A 212 -2.97 26.45 -21.35
N LEU A 213 -2.83 26.74 -20.05
CA LEU A 213 -3.36 27.95 -19.41
C LEU A 213 -2.85 29.22 -20.09
N GLU A 214 -1.55 29.29 -20.38
CA GLU A 214 -0.94 30.43 -21.06
C GLU A 214 -1.59 30.69 -22.43
N ASP A 215 -1.80 29.64 -23.23
CA ASP A 215 -2.47 29.76 -24.53
C ASP A 215 -3.92 30.24 -24.37
N TRP A 216 -4.65 29.71 -23.38
CA TRP A 216 -6.03 30.12 -23.10
C TRP A 216 -6.14 31.56 -22.59
N GLU A 217 -5.17 32.04 -21.82
CA GLU A 217 -5.12 33.44 -21.37
C GLU A 217 -4.90 34.39 -22.55
N ILE A 218 -4.03 34.03 -23.50
CA ILE A 218 -3.82 34.79 -24.74
C ILE A 218 -5.09 34.81 -25.59
N GLU A 219 -5.75 33.65 -25.77
CA GLU A 219 -7.01 33.55 -26.50
C GLU A 219 -8.13 34.38 -25.87
N LEU A 220 -8.26 34.35 -24.53
CA LEU A 220 -9.26 35.12 -23.80
C LEU A 220 -9.01 36.63 -23.91
N GLY A 221 -7.74 37.05 -23.84
CA GLY A 221 -7.35 38.44 -24.04
C GLY A 221 -7.73 38.97 -25.42
N ASN A 222 -7.40 38.21 -26.48
CA ASN A 222 -7.79 38.56 -27.84
C ASN A 222 -9.32 38.64 -28.00
N TRP A 223 -10.05 37.70 -27.39
CA TRP A 223 -11.51 37.71 -27.41
C TRP A 223 -12.11 38.94 -26.71
N ALA A 224 -11.54 39.36 -25.57
CA ALA A 224 -11.98 40.55 -24.85
C ALA A 224 -11.74 41.83 -25.67
N ASP A 225 -10.56 41.92 -26.30
CA ASP A 225 -10.20 43.03 -27.19
C ASP A 225 -11.16 43.14 -28.39
N ASP A 226 -11.47 42.01 -29.04
CA ASP A 226 -12.42 41.94 -30.17
C ASP A 226 -13.83 42.45 -29.78
N HIS A 227 -14.20 42.36 -28.51
CA HIS A 227 -15.47 42.81 -27.97
C HIS A 227 -15.41 44.17 -27.26
N SER A 228 -14.25 44.85 -27.31
CA SER A 228 -14.02 46.13 -26.61
C SER A 228 -14.29 46.06 -25.10
N LEU A 229 -14.04 44.90 -24.50
CA LEU A 229 -14.13 44.70 -23.06
C LEU A 229 -12.76 44.99 -22.41
N PRO A 230 -12.74 45.50 -21.18
CA PRO A 230 -11.51 45.52 -20.38
C PRO A 230 -10.89 44.13 -20.24
N ALA A 231 -9.55 44.06 -20.18
CA ALA A 231 -8.82 42.79 -20.06
C ALA A 231 -9.16 41.99 -18.78
N ASP A 232 -9.69 42.64 -17.75
CA ASP A 232 -10.15 42.05 -16.49
C ASP A 232 -11.67 41.82 -16.43
N ALA A 233 -12.40 41.99 -17.54
CA ALA A 233 -13.84 41.79 -17.56
C ALA A 233 -14.24 40.31 -17.50
N VAL A 234 -13.35 39.41 -17.92
CA VAL A 234 -13.56 37.96 -17.92
C VAL A 234 -12.28 37.27 -17.45
N HIS A 235 -12.42 36.26 -16.60
CA HIS A 235 -11.31 35.48 -16.08
C HIS A 235 -11.55 33.99 -16.26
N LEU A 236 -10.47 33.24 -16.48
CA LEU A 236 -10.51 31.78 -16.43
C LEU A 236 -10.78 31.33 -14.99
N ASN A 237 -11.58 30.28 -14.86
CA ASN A 237 -11.77 29.61 -13.58
C ASN A 237 -10.55 28.73 -13.28
N ILE A 238 -9.57 29.29 -12.58
CA ILE A 238 -8.29 28.63 -12.28
C ILE A 238 -8.50 27.36 -11.43
N ASP A 239 -9.48 27.36 -10.52
CA ASP A 239 -9.79 26.18 -9.70
C ASP A 239 -10.13 24.96 -10.57
N TYR A 240 -10.89 25.17 -11.65
CA TYR A 240 -11.23 24.11 -12.61
C TYR A 240 -10.01 23.63 -13.41
N VAL A 241 -9.08 24.52 -13.74
CA VAL A 241 -7.82 24.15 -14.43
C VAL A 241 -6.92 23.35 -13.49
N ILE A 242 -6.83 23.72 -12.21
CA ILE A 242 -6.13 22.96 -11.18
C ILE A 242 -6.72 21.55 -11.07
N GLU A 243 -8.04 21.42 -10.96
CA GLU A 243 -8.73 20.12 -10.90
C GLU A 243 -8.40 19.25 -12.10
N ARG A 244 -8.53 19.81 -13.32
CA ARG A 244 -8.20 19.08 -14.56
C ARG A 244 -6.73 18.67 -14.63
N THR A 245 -5.82 19.50 -14.12
CA THR A 245 -4.39 19.19 -14.09
C THR A 245 -4.12 18.05 -13.10
N ARG A 246 -4.80 18.05 -11.95
CA ARG A 246 -4.77 16.95 -10.98
C ARG A 246 -5.39 15.66 -11.49
N ASP A 247 -6.21 15.67 -12.53
CA ASP A 247 -6.71 14.43 -13.15
C ASP A 247 -5.62 13.69 -13.93
N VAL A 248 -4.63 14.43 -14.47
CA VAL A 248 -3.54 13.90 -15.30
C VAL A 248 -2.29 13.61 -14.49
N TYR A 249 -2.00 14.45 -13.49
CA TYR A 249 -0.78 14.39 -12.70
C TYR A 249 -1.07 14.15 -11.22
N ASP A 250 -0.22 13.36 -10.58
CA ASP A 250 -0.13 13.31 -9.13
C ASP A 250 0.88 14.36 -8.64
N PHE A 251 0.50 15.10 -7.60
CA PHE A 251 1.32 16.16 -7.01
C PHE A 251 1.65 15.84 -5.56
N VAL A 252 2.93 15.94 -5.22
CA VAL A 252 3.43 15.67 -3.86
C VAL A 252 4.32 16.81 -3.40
N GLU A 253 4.01 17.37 -2.23
CA GLU A 253 4.86 18.35 -1.56
C GLU A 253 5.94 17.64 -0.74
N GLU A 254 7.20 18.01 -0.98
CA GLU A 254 8.34 17.49 -0.22
C GLU A 254 9.41 18.59 -0.11
N GLY A 255 9.90 18.85 1.11
CA GLY A 255 10.96 19.83 1.33
C GLY A 255 10.63 21.28 0.87
N GLY A 256 9.35 21.64 0.79
CA GLY A 256 8.91 22.97 0.35
C GLY A 256 8.82 23.17 -1.16
N MET A 257 8.98 22.09 -1.94
CA MET A 257 8.75 22.06 -3.38
C MET A 257 7.59 21.13 -3.71
N LEU A 258 6.90 21.40 -4.82
CA LEU A 258 5.86 20.55 -5.38
C LEU A 258 6.46 19.70 -6.51
N TYR A 259 6.36 18.38 -6.41
CA TYR A 259 6.81 17.45 -7.43
C TYR A 259 5.62 16.88 -8.19
N ALA A 260 5.71 16.84 -9.52
CA ALA A 260 4.67 16.32 -10.39
C ALA A 260 5.08 14.99 -11.03
N PHE A 261 4.14 14.05 -11.05
CA PHE A 261 4.29 12.73 -11.63
C PHE A 261 3.13 12.41 -12.56
N ASN A 262 3.40 11.69 -13.65
CA ASN A 262 2.34 11.10 -14.47
C ASN A 262 1.55 10.05 -13.67
N LYS A 263 0.25 9.95 -13.96
CA LYS A 263 -0.64 8.90 -13.47
C LYS A 263 -0.72 7.70 -14.41
#